data_AF-A0A2E7JDW6-F1
#
_entry.id   AF-A0A2E7JDW6-F1
#
_cell.length_a   1.000
_cell.length_b   1.000
_cell.length_c   1.000
_cell.angle_alpha   90.00
_cell.angle_beta   90.00
_cell.angle_gamma   90.00
#
_symmetry.space_group_name_H-M   'P 1'
#
loop_
_entity.id
_entity.type
_entity.pdbx_description
1 polymer ?
#
loop_
_entity_poly.entity_id
_entity_poly.type
_entity_poly.pdbx_seq_one_letter_code
_entity_poly.pdbx_strand_id
1 'polypeptide(L)'
;MTERNSYIYNVLLSVDQLGNTIFGGNPDSTISARTGYFAARGSERFWVIQERVINYAFKPVDGSNHCREAWQADKNETMYEAGPVAKIAMALTVLPLCLVIGTALRIYKAFA
;
A
#
# COMPACT_ATOMS: atom_id res chain seq x y z
N MET A 1 -17.36 -5.61 1.57
CA MET A 1 -16.07 -6.00 2.17
C MET A 1 -16.18 -7.48 2.49
N THR A 2 -15.72 -8.33 1.57
CA THR A 2 -15.71 -9.78 1.77
C THR A 2 -14.83 -10.06 2.99
N GLU A 3 -15.38 -10.67 4.04
CA GLU A 3 -14.62 -11.02 5.23
C GLU A 3 -13.47 -11.95 4.85
N ARG A 4 -12.26 -11.41 4.68
CA ARG A 4 -11.03 -12.22 4.68
C ARG A 4 -10.55 -12.34 6.12
N ASN A 5 -11.34 -13.04 6.93
CA ASN A 5 -11.06 -13.43 8.32
C ASN A 5 -9.96 -14.48 8.43
N SER A 6 -8.87 -14.36 7.66
CA SER A 6 -7.71 -15.20 7.93
C SER A 6 -6.82 -14.46 8.92
N TYR A 7 -6.43 -15.15 10.00
CA TYR A 7 -5.51 -14.61 10.99
C TYR A 7 -4.24 -14.04 10.34
N ILE A 8 -3.73 -14.74 9.32
CA ILE A 8 -2.57 -14.30 8.53
C ILE A 8 -2.84 -12.96 7.83
N TYR A 9 -4.01 -12.78 7.21
CA TYR A 9 -4.37 -11.52 6.56
C TYR A 9 -4.42 -10.37 7.57
N ASN A 10 -5.06 -10.58 8.73
CA ASN A 10 -5.13 -9.56 9.77
C ASN A 10 -3.74 -9.18 10.30
N VAL A 11 -2.85 -10.15 10.50
CA VAL A 11 -1.46 -9.88 10.91
C VAL A 11 -0.73 -9.05 9.83
N LEU A 12 -0.84 -9.42 8.55
CA LEU A 12 -0.21 -8.67 7.47
C LEU A 12 -0.79 -7.25 7.34
N LEU A 13 -2.09 -7.08 7.51
CA LEU A 13 -2.76 -5.79 7.52
C LEU A 13 -2.25 -4.90 8.66
N SER A 14 -2.16 -5.44 9.89
CA SER A 14 -1.63 -4.70 11.03
C SER A 14 -0.16 -4.33 10.87
N VAL A 15 0.65 -5.15 10.20
CA VAL A 15 2.05 -4.83 9.88
C VAL A 15 2.14 -3.66 8.89
N ASP A 16 1.27 -3.63 7.88
CA ASP A 16 1.19 -2.51 6.92
C ASP A 16 0.76 -1.21 7.63
N GLN A 17 -0.29 -1.27 8.45
CA GLN A 17 -0.76 -0.16 9.30
C GLN A 17 0.32 0.35 10.26
N LEU A 18 1.09 -0.55 10.88
CA LEU A 18 2.25 -0.19 11.71
C LEU A 18 3.31 0.55 10.87
N GLY A 19 3.64 0.04 9.68
CA GLY A 19 4.55 0.71 8.76
C GLY A 19 4.06 2.10 8.39
N ASN A 20 2.77 2.26 8.07
CA ASN A 20 2.17 3.56 7.79
C ASN A 20 2.32 4.52 8.97
N THR A 21 2.07 4.04 10.19
CA THR A 21 2.23 4.81 11.45
C THR A 21 3.67 5.28 11.64
N ILE A 22 4.66 4.41 11.42
CA ILE A 22 6.09 4.76 11.51
C ILE A 22 6.45 5.88 10.52
N PHE A 23 5.83 5.90 9.34
CA PHE A 23 6.00 6.97 8.35
C PHE A 23 5.04 8.17 8.57
N GLY A 24 4.46 8.32 9.76
CA GLY A 24 3.59 9.44 10.15
C GLY A 24 2.24 9.44 9.44
N GLY A 25 1.72 8.26 9.08
CA GLY A 25 0.38 8.07 8.53
C GLY A 25 -0.66 7.81 9.62
N ASN A 26 -1.92 7.61 9.19
CA ASN A 26 -3.02 7.22 10.08
C ASN A 26 -2.82 5.75 10.50
N PRO A 27 -2.86 5.42 11.80
CA PRO A 27 -2.71 4.04 12.29
C PRO A 27 -3.80 3.08 11.82
N ASP A 28 -4.99 3.59 11.47
CA ASP A 28 -6.09 2.76 10.98
C ASP A 28 -6.03 2.53 9.47
N SER A 29 -5.12 3.19 8.74
CA SER A 29 -4.98 3.07 7.28
C SER A 29 -3.66 2.44 6.85
N THR A 30 -3.68 1.74 5.72
CA THR A 30 -2.48 1.15 5.12
C THR A 30 -1.62 2.16 4.36
N ILE A 31 -0.37 1.78 4.04
CA ILE A 31 0.50 2.57 3.14
C ILE A 31 -0.15 2.68 1.76
N SER A 32 -0.80 1.61 1.27
CA SER A 32 -1.44 1.60 -0.05
C SER A 32 -2.68 2.50 -0.11
N ALA A 33 -3.51 2.53 0.94
CA ALA A 33 -4.65 3.45 1.03
C ALA A 33 -4.19 4.91 1.07
N ARG A 34 -3.18 5.22 1.90
CA ARG A 34 -2.56 6.56 1.96
C ARG A 34 -1.99 6.97 0.60
N THR A 35 -1.28 6.06 -0.06
CA THR A 35 -0.69 6.30 -1.38
C THR A 35 -1.77 6.58 -2.43
N GLY A 36 -2.85 5.79 -2.47
CA GLY A 36 -3.98 6.00 -3.36
C GLY A 36 -4.68 7.34 -3.12
N TYR A 37 -4.86 7.74 -1.86
CA TYR A 37 -5.45 9.03 -1.49
C TYR A 37 -4.67 10.23 -2.06
N PHE A 38 -3.34 10.24 -1.90
CA PHE A 38 -2.51 11.37 -2.34
C PHE A 38 -2.21 11.33 -3.84
N ALA A 39 -2.05 10.14 -4.44
CA ALA A 39 -1.90 10.00 -5.88
C ALA A 39 -3.15 10.52 -6.62
N ALA A 40 -4.36 10.19 -6.12
CA ALA A 40 -5.62 10.63 -6.73
C ALA A 40 -5.88 12.14 -6.63
N ARG A 41 -5.30 12.83 -5.64
CA ARG A 41 -5.41 14.29 -5.47
C ARG A 41 -4.38 15.09 -6.26
N GLY A 42 -3.47 14.43 -6.98
CA GLY A 42 -2.43 15.10 -7.75
C GLY A 42 -1.40 15.82 -6.90
N SER A 43 -1.21 15.40 -5.64
CA SER A 43 -0.37 16.09 -4.65
C SER A 43 1.08 16.22 -5.13
N GLU A 44 1.75 15.10 -5.37
CA GLU A 44 3.17 15.07 -5.73
C GLU A 44 3.53 13.85 -6.58
N ARG A 45 4.59 13.97 -7.39
CA ARG A 45 5.12 12.87 -8.22
C ARG A 45 5.52 11.65 -7.39
N PHE A 46 5.96 11.86 -6.15
CA PHE A 46 6.30 10.78 -5.22
C PHE A 46 5.14 9.79 -5.07
N TRP A 47 3.95 10.28 -4.76
CA TRP A 47 2.76 9.46 -4.53
C TRP A 47 2.32 8.72 -5.80
N VAL A 48 2.37 9.37 -6.96
CA VAL A 48 2.04 8.75 -8.25
C VAL A 48 3.02 7.64 -8.63
N ILE A 49 4.31 7.83 -8.36
CA ILE A 49 5.33 6.79 -8.61
C ILE A 49 5.15 5.64 -7.63
N GLN A 50 4.94 5.94 -6.34
CA GLN A 50 4.72 4.95 -5.30
C GLN A 50 3.49 4.08 -5.60
N GLU A 51 2.38 4.70 -6.05
CA GLU A 51 1.16 4.02 -6.47
C GLU A 51 1.45 3.02 -7.60
N ARG A 52 2.20 3.42 -8.62
CA ARG A 52 2.56 2.54 -9.75
C ARG A 52 3.37 1.34 -9.30
N VAL A 53 4.33 1.55 -8.38
CA VAL A 53 5.16 0.47 -7.82
C VAL A 53 4.29 -0.54 -7.07
N ILE A 54 3.44 -0.07 -6.15
CA ILE A 54 2.60 -0.93 -5.32
C ILE A 54 1.56 -1.65 -6.20
N ASN A 55 0.86 -0.93 -7.09
CA ASN A 55 -0.11 -1.53 -8.00
C ASN A 55 0.54 -2.60 -8.90
N TYR A 56 1.75 -2.37 -9.40
CA TYR A 56 2.46 -3.38 -10.17
C TYR A 56 2.81 -4.63 -9.35
N ALA A 57 3.24 -4.45 -8.10
CA ALA A 57 3.58 -5.56 -7.22
C ALA A 57 2.36 -6.45 -6.96
N PHE A 58 1.22 -5.85 -6.61
CA PHE A 58 -0.02 -6.55 -6.26
C PHE A 58 -0.91 -6.92 -7.45
N LYS A 59 -0.59 -6.48 -8.68
CA LYS A 59 -1.34 -6.78 -9.90
C LYS A 59 -1.76 -8.25 -10.09
N PRO A 60 -0.92 -9.26 -9.79
CA PRO A 60 -1.29 -10.67 -9.99
C PRO A 60 -2.50 -11.13 -9.15
N VAL A 61 -2.78 -10.46 -8.03
CA VAL A 61 -3.83 -10.87 -7.07
C VAL A 61 -4.96 -9.85 -6.96
N ASP A 62 -4.64 -8.55 -6.99
CA ASP A 62 -5.61 -7.47 -6.76
C ASP A 62 -5.94 -6.67 -8.03
N GLY A 63 -5.31 -6.99 -9.17
CA GLY A 63 -5.50 -6.23 -10.41
C GLY A 63 -4.81 -4.86 -10.40
N SER A 64 -5.21 -3.98 -11.31
CA SER A 64 -4.41 -2.79 -11.65
C SER A 64 -4.56 -1.60 -10.69
N ASN A 65 -5.54 -1.62 -9.78
CA ASN A 65 -5.96 -0.44 -9.01
C ASN A 65 -5.86 -0.63 -7.48
N HIS A 66 -4.97 -1.52 -7.02
CA HIS A 66 -4.82 -1.89 -5.60
C HIS A 66 -4.85 -0.68 -4.63
N CYS A 67 -4.00 0.34 -4.82
CA CYS A 67 -3.95 1.49 -3.90
C CYS A 67 -5.24 2.31 -3.90
N ARG A 68 -5.88 2.46 -5.07
CA ARG A 68 -7.12 3.24 -5.21
C ARG A 68 -8.29 2.52 -4.55
N GLU A 69 -8.35 1.20 -4.68
CA GLU A 69 -9.35 0.36 -4.03
C GLU A 69 -9.14 0.33 -2.51
N ALA A 70 -7.89 0.24 -2.05
CA ALA A 70 -7.55 0.36 -0.63
C ALA A 70 -8.00 1.72 -0.05
N TRP A 71 -7.75 2.82 -0.77
CA TRP A 71 -8.25 4.13 -0.34
C TRP A 71 -9.78 4.18 -0.28
N GLN A 72 -10.48 3.59 -1.26
CA GLN A 72 -11.95 3.58 -1.26
C GLN A 72 -12.54 2.77 -0.09
N ALA A 73 -11.83 1.74 0.37
CA ALA A 73 -12.19 0.98 1.57
C ALA A 73 -12.05 1.85 2.84
N ASP A 74 -11.01 2.68 2.90
CA ASP A 74 -10.69 3.56 4.04
C ASP A 74 -11.20 5.01 3.84
N LYS A 75 -12.26 5.22 3.03
CA LYS A 75 -12.67 6.57 2.60
C LYS A 75 -13.09 7.52 3.72
N ASN A 76 -13.40 6.99 4.91
CA ASN A 76 -13.81 7.76 6.08
C ASN A 76 -12.61 8.13 6.98
N GLU A 77 -11.42 7.60 6.68
CA GLU A 77 -10.20 7.84 7.45
C GLU A 77 -9.50 9.13 7.05
N THR A 78 -8.80 9.74 8.01
CA THR A 78 -8.05 10.98 7.76
C THR A 78 -6.68 10.72 7.16
N MET A 79 -6.45 11.27 5.97
CA MET A 79 -5.21 11.32 5.18
C MET A 79 -4.10 12.24 5.71
N TYR A 80 -3.06 11.77 6.43
CA TYR A 80 -1.91 12.62 6.78
C TYR A 80 -0.80 12.56 5.73
N GLU A 81 -0.30 13.72 5.26
CA GLU A 81 0.79 13.73 4.29
C GLU A 81 2.15 13.50 4.96
N ALA A 82 3.01 12.72 4.30
CA ALA A 82 4.35 12.43 4.79
C ALA A 82 5.29 13.61 4.52
N GLY A 83 6.09 13.99 5.52
CA GLY A 83 7.21 14.92 5.31
C GLY A 83 8.32 14.30 4.44
N PRO A 84 9.29 15.10 3.95
CA PRO A 84 10.32 14.63 3.01
C PRO A 84 11.15 13.44 3.53
N VAL A 85 11.55 13.47 4.80
CA VAL A 85 12.33 12.38 5.42
C VAL A 85 11.51 11.09 5.47
N ALA A 86 10.24 11.17 5.86
CA ALA A 86 9.34 10.02 5.90
C ALA A 86 9.07 9.47 4.49
N LYS A 87 8.93 10.33 3.47
CA LYS A 87 8.79 9.91 2.06
C LYS A 87 10.01 9.11 1.58
N ILE A 88 11.22 9.58 1.90
CA ILE A 88 12.47 8.86 1.55
C ILE A 88 12.55 7.52 2.27
N ALA A 89 12.34 7.50 3.59
CA ALA A 89 12.38 6.27 4.38
C ALA A 89 11.33 5.26 3.91
N MET A 90 10.13 5.74 3.58
CA MET A 90 9.06 4.91 3.03
C MET A 90 9.46 4.35 1.66
N ALA A 91 10.05 5.15 0.76
CA ALA A 91 10.51 4.65 -0.54
C ALA A 91 11.57 3.55 -0.40
N LEU A 92 12.55 3.77 0.48
CA LEU A 92 13.62 2.80 0.76
C LEU A 92 13.10 1.50 1.37
N THR A 93 11.92 1.52 2.01
CA THR A 93 11.29 0.34 2.61
C THR A 93 10.35 -0.35 1.62
N VAL A 94 9.46 0.42 0.98
CA VAL A 94 8.40 -0.12 0.11
C VAL A 94 8.97 -0.66 -1.19
N LEU A 95 9.98 -0.01 -1.80
CA LEU A 95 10.55 -0.46 -3.07
C LEU A 95 11.12 -1.89 -3.02
N PRO A 96 12.05 -2.23 -2.10
CA PRO A 96 12.58 -3.60 -2.02
C PRO A 96 11.49 -4.60 -1.61
N LEU A 97 10.58 -4.21 -0.71
CA LEU A 97 9.49 -5.08 -0.28
C LEU A 97 8.54 -5.42 -1.44
N CYS A 98 8.15 -4.43 -2.25
CA CYS A 98 7.33 -4.63 -3.43
C CYS A 98 8.03 -5.47 -4.51
N LEU A 99 9.36 -5.39 -4.62
CA LEU A 99 10.12 -6.26 -5.54
C LEU A 99 10.04 -7.73 -5.09
N VAL A 100 10.26 -8.00 -3.81
CA VAL A 100 10.15 -9.35 -3.24
C VAL A 100 8.71 -9.88 -3.33
N ILE A 101 7.74 -9.14 -2.81
CA ILE A 101 6.32 -9.52 -2.83
C ILE A 101 5.83 -9.70 -4.27
N GLY A 102 6.10 -8.74 -5.15
CA GLY A 102 5.67 -8.79 -6.54
C GLY A 102 6.22 -10.00 -7.30
N THR A 103 7.46 -10.41 -6.99
CA THR A 103 8.08 -11.61 -7.55
C THR A 103 7.41 -12.87 -7.00
N ALA A 104 7.26 -12.95 -5.67
CA ALA A 104 6.60 -14.08 -5.01
C ALA A 104 5.15 -14.28 -5.49
N LEU A 105 4.38 -13.20 -5.63
CA LEU A 105 2.99 -13.26 -6.13
C LEU A 105 2.90 -13.74 -7.57
N ARG A 106 3.86 -13.36 -8.43
CA ARG A 106 3.93 -13.85 -9.81
C ARG A 106 4.28 -15.34 -9.88
N ILE A 107 5.24 -15.77 -9.06
CA ILE A 107 5.59 -17.19 -8.93
C ILE A 107 4.37 -17.96 -8.43
N TYR A 108 3.77 -17.55 -7.31
CA TYR A 108 2.57 -18.18 -6.77
C TYR A 108 1.47 -18.31 -7.84
N LYS A 109 1.16 -17.22 -8.55
CA LYS A 109 0.11 -17.22 -9.56
C LYS A 109 0.44 -18.05 -10.81
N ALA A 110 1.71 -18.30 -11.10
CA ALA A 110 2.11 -19.20 -12.18
C ALA A 110 1.90 -20.68 -11.82
N PHE A 111 1.82 -21.01 -10.53
CA PHE A 111 1.65 -22.38 -10.02
C PHE A 111 0.28 -22.65 -9.36
N ALA A 112 -0.59 -21.63 -9.27
CA ALA A 112 -1.91 -21.70 -8.62
C ALA A 112 -3.06 -21.45 -9.62
#